data_AF-A0A087RIN6-F1
#
_entry.id   AF-A0A087RIN6-F1
#
_cell.length_a   1.000
_cell.length_b   1.000
_cell.length_c   1.000
_cell.angle_alpha   90.00
_cell.angle_beta   90.00
_cell.angle_gamma   90.00
#
_symmetry.space_group_name_H-M   'P 1'
#
loop_
_entity.id
_entity.type
_entity.pdbx_description
1 polymer ?
#
loop_
_entity_poly.entity_id
_entity_poly.type
_entity_poly.pdbx_seq_one_letter_code
_entity_poly.pdbx_strand_id
1 'polypeptide(L)'
;SIQIFANTSTLHGIRHVFVYGPVTIRRLLWTLAFVGSLGLLLVESSDRVAFYFSYQHVTKVDEVVANSLVFPAVTICNLNEFRFSRLTTNDLYHAGELLALLDVNLQIPNP
;
A
#
# COMPACT_ATOMS: atom_id res chain seq x y z
N SER A 1 -5.90 26.08 -44.17
CA SER A 1 -6.71 24.84 -44.18
C SER A 1 -6.03 23.78 -43.32
N ILE A 2 -6.71 22.67 -43.00
CA ILE A 2 -6.20 21.61 -42.10
C ILE A 2 -4.87 20.99 -42.56
N GLN A 3 -4.61 20.98 -43.87
CA GLN A 3 -3.35 20.49 -44.44
C GLN A 3 -2.16 21.40 -44.10
N ILE A 4 -2.37 22.72 -44.11
CA ILE A 4 -1.33 23.71 -43.74
C ILE A 4 -0.97 23.54 -42.26
N PHE A 5 -1.99 23.34 -41.41
CA PHE A 5 -1.77 23.01 -39.99
C PHE A 5 -0.99 21.70 -39.82
N ALA A 6 -1.40 20.63 -40.51
CA ALA A 6 -0.73 19.33 -40.39
C ALA A 6 0.74 19.36 -40.83
N ASN A 7 1.09 20.22 -41.79
CA ASN A 7 2.47 20.40 -42.25
C ASN A 7 3.33 21.32 -41.36
N THR A 8 2.71 22.21 -40.58
CA THR A 8 3.41 23.15 -39.68
C THR A 8 3.43 22.67 -38.22
N SER A 9 2.62 21.66 -37.90
CA SER A 9 2.57 21.05 -36.58
C SER A 9 3.81 20.22 -36.25
N THR A 10 4.14 20.13 -34.97
CA THR A 10 5.16 19.24 -34.41
C THR A 10 4.64 17.83 -34.13
N LEU A 11 3.34 17.59 -34.33
CA LEU A 11 2.73 16.28 -34.13
C LEU A 11 3.26 15.30 -35.19
N HIS A 12 3.99 14.29 -34.74
CA HIS A 12 4.58 13.32 -35.65
C HIS A 12 3.47 12.49 -36.32
N GLY A 13 3.63 12.22 -37.61
CA GLY A 13 2.67 11.42 -38.39
C GLY A 13 1.46 12.20 -38.95
N ILE A 14 1.04 13.32 -38.36
CA ILE A 14 -0.16 14.05 -38.80
C ILE A 14 -0.06 14.57 -40.25
N ARG A 15 1.13 15.01 -40.66
CA ARG A 15 1.42 15.42 -42.05
C ARG A 15 1.19 14.31 -43.07
N HIS A 16 1.38 13.04 -42.69
CA HIS A 16 1.18 11.88 -43.57
C HIS A 16 -0.29 11.46 -43.65
N VAL A 17 -1.10 11.85 -42.66
CA VAL A 17 -2.55 11.65 -42.63
C VAL A 17 -3.28 12.71 -43.46
N PHE A 18 -2.81 13.95 -43.46
CA PHE A 18 -3.44 15.09 -44.16
C PHE A 18 -2.64 15.59 -45.37
N VAL A 19 -2.14 14.67 -46.19
CA VAL A 19 -1.46 14.97 -47.46
C VAL A 19 -2.46 15.47 -48.52
N TYR A 20 -2.02 16.36 -49.42
CA TYR A 20 -2.76 16.76 -50.61
C TYR A 20 -2.91 15.59 -51.59
N GLY A 21 -4.14 15.26 -52.00
CA GLY A 21 -4.42 14.25 -53.02
C GLY A 21 -5.48 13.21 -52.63
N PRO A 22 -5.68 12.17 -53.47
CA PRO A 22 -6.65 11.12 -53.23
C PRO A 22 -6.29 10.24 -52.03
N VAL A 23 -7.26 9.49 -51.52
CA VAL A 23 -7.03 8.51 -50.44
C VAL A 23 -6.20 7.35 -50.99
N THR A 24 -5.09 7.04 -50.32
CA THR A 24 -4.17 5.95 -50.69
C THR A 24 -4.05 4.95 -49.54
N ILE A 25 -3.62 3.72 -49.83
CA ILE A 25 -3.33 2.69 -48.81
C ILE A 25 -2.31 3.22 -47.80
N ARG A 26 -1.28 3.91 -48.28
CA ARG A 26 -0.28 4.57 -47.42
C ARG A 26 -0.93 5.52 -46.42
N ARG A 27 -1.89 6.35 -46.86
CA ARG A 27 -2.62 7.28 -45.98
C ARG A 27 -3.42 6.52 -44.93
N LEU A 28 -4.10 5.43 -45.30
CA LEU A 28 -4.84 4.59 -44.35
C LEU A 28 -3.93 3.96 -43.31
N LEU A 29 -2.77 3.43 -43.72
CA LEU A 29 -1.78 2.87 -42.79
C LEU A 29 -1.25 3.93 -41.82
N TRP A 30 -0.96 5.14 -42.30
CA TRP A 30 -0.55 6.26 -41.42
C TRP A 30 -1.66 6.68 -40.45
N THR A 31 -2.91 6.72 -40.90
CA THR A 31 -4.06 7.02 -40.02
C THR A 31 -4.20 5.97 -38.94
N LEU A 32 -4.15 4.68 -39.29
CA LEU A 32 -4.24 3.57 -38.33
C LEU A 32 -3.10 3.61 -37.33
N ALA A 33 -1.86 3.80 -37.80
CA ALA A 33 -0.70 3.92 -36.93
C ALA A 33 -0.80 5.12 -35.99
N PHE A 34 -1.23 6.28 -36.50
CA PHE A 34 -1.41 7.49 -35.70
C PHE A 34 -2.48 7.31 -34.62
N VAL A 35 -3.68 6.83 -35.01
CA VAL A 35 -4.79 6.57 -34.06
C VAL A 35 -4.40 5.49 -33.05
N GLY A 36 -3.74 4.42 -33.50
CA GLY A 36 -3.23 3.38 -32.60
C GLY A 36 -2.23 3.92 -31.60
N SER A 37 -1.26 4.73 -32.03
CA SER A 37 -0.26 5.34 -31.15
C SER A 37 -0.89 6.31 -30.14
N LEU A 38 -1.89 7.09 -30.57
CA LEU A 38 -2.63 8.00 -29.71
C LEU A 38 -3.48 7.24 -28.68
N GLY A 39 -4.15 6.17 -29.11
CA GLY A 39 -4.93 5.31 -28.23
C GLY A 39 -4.08 4.66 -27.15
N LEU A 40 -2.93 4.08 -27.53
CA LEU A 40 -1.95 3.53 -26.59
C LEU A 40 -1.46 4.60 -25.62
N LEU A 41 -1.07 5.78 -26.11
CA LEU A 41 -0.63 6.88 -25.26
C LEU A 41 -1.69 7.25 -24.22
N LEU A 42 -2.96 7.36 -24.62
CA LEU A 42 -4.06 7.72 -23.72
C LEU A 42 -4.30 6.65 -22.65
N VAL A 43 -4.38 5.38 -23.06
CA VAL A 43 -4.59 4.26 -22.12
C VAL A 43 -3.45 4.18 -21.11
N GLU A 44 -2.20 4.10 -21.59
CA GLU A 44 -1.02 3.99 -20.73
C GLU A 44 -0.87 5.21 -19.82
N SER A 45 -1.06 6.42 -20.34
CA SER A 45 -0.99 7.64 -19.51
C SER A 45 -2.07 7.65 -18.43
N SER A 46 -3.31 7.25 -18.75
CA SER A 46 -4.39 7.19 -17.76
C SER A 46 -4.12 6.18 -16.64
N ASP A 47 -3.56 5.02 -17.00
CA ASP A 47 -3.20 3.98 -16.04
C ASP A 47 -2.07 4.43 -15.11
N ARG A 48 -1.06 5.12 -15.67
CA ARG A 48 0.01 5.73 -14.86
C ARG A 48 -0.50 6.84 -13.93
N VAL A 49 -1.45 7.66 -14.38
CA VAL A 49 -2.08 8.69 -13.53
C VAL A 49 -2.91 8.05 -12.41
N ALA A 50 -3.69 7.01 -12.72
CA ALA A 50 -4.44 6.27 -11.71
C ALA A 50 -3.50 5.61 -10.68
N PHE A 51 -2.40 5.02 -11.14
CA PHE A 51 -1.37 4.47 -10.28
C PHE A 51 -0.69 5.53 -9.40
N TYR A 52 -0.44 6.73 -9.93
CA TYR A 52 0.09 7.83 -9.12
C TYR A 52 -0.86 8.19 -7.97
N PHE A 53 -2.16 8.28 -8.25
CA PHE A 53 -3.18 8.58 -7.24
C PHE A 53 -3.54 7.40 -6.33
N SER A 54 -3.02 6.19 -6.56
CA SER A 54 -3.11 5.09 -5.60
C SER A 54 -2.13 5.26 -4.43
N TYR A 55 -1.21 6.24 -4.52
CA TYR A 55 -0.22 6.55 -3.48
C TYR A 55 0.60 5.31 -3.06
N GLN A 56 0.93 4.46 -4.03
CA GLN A 56 1.72 3.26 -3.78
C GLN A 56 3.13 3.63 -3.29
N HIS A 57 3.55 3.01 -2.18
CA HIS A 57 4.88 3.18 -1.61
C HIS A 57 5.62 1.84 -1.58
N VAL A 58 6.95 1.91 -1.70
CA VAL A 58 7.83 0.74 -1.55
C VAL A 58 8.80 1.01 -0.41
N THR A 59 9.01 0.01 0.44
CA THR A 59 9.94 0.10 1.56
C THR A 59 11.30 -0.47 1.15
N LYS A 60 12.36 0.32 1.27
CA LYS A 60 13.73 -0.16 1.13
C LYS A 60 14.25 -0.58 2.51
N VAL A 61 14.72 -1.82 2.61
CA VAL A 61 15.34 -2.35 3.85
C VAL A 61 16.83 -2.46 3.59
N ASP A 62 17.62 -1.78 4.42
CA ASP A 62 19.08 -1.82 4.38
C ASP A 62 19.62 -2.26 5.75
N GLU A 63 20.63 -3.12 5.76
CA GLU A 63 21.36 -3.48 6.97
C GLU A 63 22.60 -2.58 7.07
N VAL A 64 22.68 -1.81 8.14
CA VAL A 64 23.79 -0.86 8.37
C VAL A 64 24.47 -1.20 9.69
N VAL A 65 25.78 -1.43 9.65
CA VAL A 65 26.58 -1.64 10.85
C VAL A 65 26.79 -0.30 11.56
N ALA A 66 26.25 -0.16 12.77
CA ALA A 66 26.42 1.04 13.60
C ALA A 66 27.49 0.83 14.68
N ASN A 67 28.38 1.82 14.85
CA ASN A 67 29.46 1.78 15.85
C ASN A 67 28.95 1.83 17.30
N SER A 68 27.74 2.33 17.51
CA SER A 68 27.08 2.40 18.82
C SER A 68 25.56 2.40 18.62
N LEU A 69 24.84 1.58 19.40
CA LEU A 69 23.37 1.54 19.41
C LEU A 69 22.84 1.93 20.79
N VAL A 70 21.62 2.48 20.82
CA VAL A 70 20.91 2.72 22.08
C VAL A 70 20.47 1.38 22.64
N PHE A 71 20.88 1.08 23.88
CA PHE A 71 20.43 -0.14 24.56
C PHE A 71 18.90 -0.08 24.77
N PRO A 72 18.13 -1.11 24.36
CA PRO A 72 16.68 -1.05 24.40
C PRO A 72 16.15 -1.11 25.84
N ALA A 73 14.91 -0.68 26.03
CA ALA A 73 14.20 -0.95 27.26
C ALA A 73 13.97 -2.47 27.41
N VAL A 74 14.35 -3.03 28.55
CA VAL A 74 14.12 -4.45 28.87
C VAL A 74 13.05 -4.52 29.95
N THR A 75 11.86 -5.00 29.56
CA THR A 75 10.76 -5.23 30.50
C THR A 75 10.78 -6.68 30.96
N ILE A 76 10.93 -6.90 32.27
CA ILE A 76 10.92 -8.22 32.90
C ILE A 76 9.72 -8.29 33.83
N CYS A 77 8.85 -9.26 33.59
CA CYS A 77 7.73 -9.58 34.47
C CYS A 77 7.92 -10.98 35.05
N ASN A 78 7.52 -11.16 36.31
CA ASN A 78 7.38 -12.49 36.87
C ASN A 78 6.19 -13.19 36.19
N LEU A 79 6.33 -14.48 35.87
CA LEU A 79 5.22 -15.29 35.36
C LEU A 79 4.15 -15.54 36.43
N ASN A 80 4.52 -15.44 37.71
CA ASN A 80 3.54 -15.43 38.79
C ASN A 80 2.76 -14.11 38.71
N GLU A 81 1.50 -14.21 38.30
CA GLU A 81 0.60 -13.07 38.06
C GLU A 81 0.37 -12.24 39.33
N PHE A 82 0.28 -12.91 40.48
CA PHE A 82 0.08 -12.29 41.77
C PHE A 82 0.87 -13.02 42.84
N ARG A 83 1.14 -12.32 43.95
CA ARG A 83 1.72 -12.93 45.14
C ARG A 83 0.57 -13.40 46.03
N PHE A 84 0.44 -14.71 46.22
CA PHE A 84 -0.61 -15.28 47.08
C PHE A 84 -0.63 -14.66 48.49
N SER A 85 0.54 -14.38 49.07
CA SER A 85 0.67 -13.74 50.38
C SER A 85 0.18 -12.28 50.47
N ARG A 86 -0.22 -11.66 49.36
CA ARG A 86 -0.72 -10.27 49.31
C ARG A 86 -2.20 -10.20 48.95
N LEU A 87 -2.84 -11.33 48.68
CA LEU A 87 -4.27 -11.38 48.41
C LEU A 87 -5.06 -11.06 49.68
N THR A 88 -6.05 -10.18 49.56
CA THR A 88 -6.98 -9.84 50.64
C THR A 88 -8.32 -10.54 50.47
N THR A 89 -9.14 -10.57 51.53
CA THR A 89 -10.51 -11.11 51.45
C THR A 89 -11.37 -10.37 50.44
N ASN A 90 -11.15 -9.06 50.24
CA ASN A 90 -11.85 -8.28 49.22
C ASN A 90 -11.45 -8.73 47.80
N ASP A 91 -10.16 -8.97 47.56
CA ASP A 91 -9.68 -9.48 46.28
C ASP A 91 -10.24 -10.88 45.98
N LEU A 92 -10.30 -11.77 46.97
CA LEU A 92 -10.90 -13.10 46.78
C LEU A 92 -12.41 -13.03 46.59
N TYR A 93 -13.11 -12.12 47.27
CA TYR A 93 -14.54 -11.92 47.08
C TYR A 93 -14.89 -11.47 45.66
N HIS A 94 -14.08 -10.58 45.07
CA HIS A 94 -14.35 -10.03 43.74
C HIS A 94 -13.72 -10.80 42.58
N ALA A 95 -12.54 -11.40 42.78
CA ALA A 95 -11.74 -12.02 41.72
C ALA A 95 -11.38 -13.49 42.01
N GLY A 96 -11.79 -14.07 43.14
CA GLY A 96 -11.37 -15.42 43.54
C GLY A 96 -11.81 -16.51 42.57
N GLU A 97 -13.02 -16.44 42.00
CA GLU A 97 -13.48 -17.40 40.99
C GLU A 97 -12.71 -17.23 39.67
N LEU A 98 -12.49 -15.98 39.24
CA LEU A 98 -11.71 -15.65 38.04
C LEU A 98 -10.26 -16.18 38.12
N LEU A 99 -9.65 -16.06 39.30
CA LEU A 99 -8.29 -16.54 39.56
C LEU A 99 -8.24 -18.05 39.87
N ALA A 100 -9.37 -18.78 39.75
CA ALA A 100 -9.51 -20.19 40.10
C ALA A 100 -9.06 -20.54 41.53
N LEU A 101 -9.22 -19.58 42.45
CA LEU A 101 -8.86 -19.69 43.87
C LEU A 101 -10.05 -20.05 44.77
N LEU A 102 -11.26 -20.25 44.22
CA LEU A 102 -12.46 -20.63 44.97
C LEU A 102 -12.96 -21.99 44.49
N ASP A 103 -13.32 -22.86 45.43
CA ASP A 103 -13.98 -24.15 45.16
C ASP A 103 -15.46 -23.95 44.75
N VAL A 104 -16.15 -25.00 44.28
CA VAL A 104 -17.58 -25.00 43.88
C VAL A 104 -18.51 -24.44 44.98
N ASN A 105 -18.07 -24.48 46.24
CA ASN A 105 -18.78 -23.92 47.39
C ASN A 105 -18.39 -22.46 47.74
N LEU A 106 -17.67 -21.75 46.85
CA LEU A 106 -17.16 -20.38 47.06
C LEU A 106 -16.25 -20.24 48.29
N GLN A 107 -15.60 -21.33 48.69
CA GLN A 107 -14.64 -21.35 49.79
C GLN A 107 -13.22 -21.30 49.25
N ILE A 108 -12.33 -20.63 49.97
CA ILE A 108 -10.89 -20.62 49.70
C ILE A 108 -10.38 -22.04 49.99
N PRO A 109 -9.87 -22.80 48.99
CA PRO A 109 -9.20 -24.07 49.26
C PRO A 109 -8.06 -23.79 50.23
N ASN A 110 -8.02 -24.51 51.35
CA ASN A 110 -6.90 -24.39 52.27
C ASN A 110 -5.61 -24.72 51.50
N PRO A 111 -4.53 -23.94 51.68
CA PRO A 111 -3.24 -24.23 51.06
C PRO A 111 -2.69 -25.60 51.47
#